data_AF-A0A6I4ZV28-F1
#
_entry.id   AF-A0A6I4ZV28-F1
#
_cell.length_a   1.000
_cell.length_b   1.000
_cell.length_c   1.000
_cell.angle_alpha   90.00
_cell.angle_beta   90.00
_cell.angle_gamma   90.00
#
_symmetry.space_group_name_H-M   'P 1'
#
loop_
_entity.id
_entity.type
_entity.pdbx_description
1 polymer ?
#
loop_
_entity_poly.entity_id
_entity_poly.type
_entity_poly.pdbx_seq_one_letter_code
_entity_poly.pdbx_strand_id
1 'polypeptide(L)'
;MDSSSMNIPHAYLPGYEEARALDPDRASRYIAHTTIGDPEMDAVVEELSTLAPGEGRQFIEAFVDNEDESVMRDAPPLLQEFFKGIETPPDWVDLSAFRPGIRMFHRNSQLVLGAFVGGTLVEGFSTNISKSFFITGRVRERGVRRLRQNNRHMIEIFMPFGMEREGDGWKLSVRIRLIHAQVRRLLKNSVDWDHEEWGVPISAAHVGYSISAFSARLLMHMTSLGAKFSEEERESFLAVWRYSGHLMGIPETILYQDEEDALRLFDIGTLCEPEPEAEAIVMAHALVNSAPLVIGITDSAERRKLSRYVFGISRALIGQTMADQLNYPPGIAFGVLTWFRLQSRVNRALEKYLPKSANSNFSNFTSLLQASAFDEAGISYRLPDHVYAEESSEW
;
A
#
# COMPACT_ATOMS: atom_id res chain seq x y z
N MET A 1 -17.96 11.43 -23.23
CA MET A 1 -19.13 10.88 -22.51
C MET A 1 -19.69 12.01 -21.67
N ASP A 2 -21.01 12.20 -21.69
CA ASP A 2 -21.67 13.31 -21.00
C ASP A 2 -21.61 13.09 -19.46
N SER A 3 -21.25 14.10 -18.67
CA SER A 3 -21.09 13.95 -17.21
C SER A 3 -22.41 13.69 -16.48
N SER A 4 -23.53 13.77 -17.18
CA SER A 4 -24.88 13.52 -16.66
C SER A 4 -25.26 12.04 -16.51
N SER A 5 -24.40 11.08 -16.93
CA SER A 5 -24.69 9.64 -16.84
C SER A 5 -23.76 8.83 -15.93
N MET A 6 -22.73 9.44 -15.34
CA MET A 6 -21.84 8.75 -14.39
C MET A 6 -22.29 9.03 -12.96
N ASN A 7 -22.39 7.98 -12.15
CA ASN A 7 -22.61 8.11 -10.71
C ASN A 7 -21.29 8.53 -10.07
N ILE A 8 -21.10 9.84 -9.86
CA ILE A 8 -19.88 10.41 -9.27
C ILE A 8 -20.16 10.63 -7.78
N PRO A 9 -19.41 10.01 -6.86
CA PRO A 9 -19.59 10.29 -5.45
C PRO A 9 -19.26 11.76 -5.15
N HIS A 10 -20.08 12.41 -4.33
CA HIS A 10 -20.08 13.88 -4.21
C HIS A 10 -18.71 14.46 -3.83
N ALA A 11 -17.95 13.78 -2.97
CA ALA A 11 -16.63 14.23 -2.52
C ALA A 11 -15.62 14.38 -3.67
N TYR A 12 -15.78 13.62 -4.76
CA TYR A 12 -14.86 13.64 -5.90
C TYR A 12 -15.27 14.66 -6.97
N LEU A 13 -16.45 15.29 -6.88
CA LEU A 13 -16.94 16.22 -7.91
C LEU A 13 -15.94 17.36 -8.20
N PRO A 14 -15.40 18.08 -7.20
CA PRO A 14 -14.47 19.18 -7.46
C PRO A 14 -13.18 18.69 -8.13
N GLY A 15 -12.59 17.61 -7.61
CA GLY A 15 -11.35 17.03 -8.12
C GLY A 15 -11.49 16.44 -9.53
N TYR A 16 -12.65 15.82 -9.81
CA TYR A 16 -12.97 15.29 -11.13
C TYR A 16 -13.01 16.39 -12.20
N GLU A 17 -13.58 17.57 -11.90
CA GLU A 17 -13.63 18.67 -12.87
C GLU A 17 -12.24 19.16 -13.26
N GLU A 18 -11.33 19.25 -12.28
CA GLU A 18 -9.93 19.61 -12.49
C GLU A 18 -9.19 18.52 -13.28
N ALA A 19 -9.28 17.26 -12.85
CA ALA A 19 -8.63 16.14 -13.51
C ALA A 19 -9.11 15.96 -14.97
N ARG A 20 -10.42 16.16 -15.21
CA ARG A 20 -11.02 16.08 -16.54
C ARG A 20 -10.49 17.16 -17.49
N ALA A 21 -10.10 18.32 -16.99
CA ALA A 21 -9.50 19.37 -17.81
C ALA A 21 -8.11 18.98 -18.34
N LEU A 22 -7.39 18.09 -17.64
CA LEU A 22 -6.07 17.60 -18.01
C LEU A 22 -6.11 16.32 -18.84
N ASP A 23 -6.87 15.31 -18.39
CA ASP A 23 -7.03 14.03 -19.07
C ASP A 23 -8.47 13.50 -18.87
N PRO A 24 -9.40 13.82 -19.78
CA PRO A 24 -10.81 13.45 -19.66
C PRO A 24 -11.04 11.93 -19.54
N ASP A 25 -10.27 11.15 -20.27
CA ASP A 25 -10.46 9.70 -20.36
C ASP A 25 -9.98 9.01 -19.08
N ARG A 26 -8.80 9.40 -18.57
CA ARG A 26 -8.29 8.86 -17.31
C ARG A 26 -9.10 9.33 -16.11
N ALA A 27 -9.49 10.60 -16.06
CA ALA A 27 -10.33 11.12 -14.99
C ALA A 27 -11.66 10.37 -14.92
N SER A 28 -12.34 10.20 -16.06
CA SER A 28 -13.62 9.48 -16.12
C SER A 28 -13.44 8.02 -15.73
N ARG A 29 -12.32 7.40 -16.13
CA ARG A 29 -12.01 6.03 -15.73
C ARG A 29 -11.76 5.90 -14.24
N TYR A 30 -10.95 6.79 -13.66
CA TYR A 30 -10.67 6.80 -12.22
C TYR A 30 -11.96 6.92 -11.42
N ILE A 31 -12.80 7.91 -11.75
CA ILE A 31 -14.09 8.13 -11.08
C ILE A 31 -15.02 6.92 -11.22
N ALA A 32 -15.13 6.31 -12.41
CA ALA A 32 -15.94 5.11 -12.56
C ALA A 32 -15.48 3.96 -11.63
N HIS A 33 -14.19 3.87 -11.32
CA HIS A 33 -13.65 2.86 -10.42
C HIS A 33 -13.81 3.21 -8.93
N THR A 34 -14.26 4.42 -8.57
CA THR A 34 -14.62 4.76 -7.17
C THR A 34 -15.90 4.05 -6.72
N THR A 35 -16.75 3.66 -7.67
CA THR A 35 -18.00 2.93 -7.42
C THR A 35 -17.87 1.42 -7.69
N ILE A 36 -16.66 0.94 -7.98
CA ILE A 36 -16.38 -0.47 -8.26
C ILE A 36 -15.50 -1.00 -7.14
N GLY A 37 -15.91 -2.09 -6.53
CA GLY A 37 -15.08 -2.85 -5.60
C GLY A 37 -14.23 -3.90 -6.32
N ASP A 38 -14.33 -5.13 -5.85
CA ASP A 38 -13.84 -6.34 -6.51
C ASP A 38 -14.98 -7.38 -6.39
N PRO A 39 -15.85 -7.46 -7.41
CA PRO A 39 -17.08 -8.26 -7.38
C PRO A 39 -16.83 -9.76 -7.18
N GLU A 40 -15.72 -10.28 -7.69
CA GLU A 40 -15.35 -11.69 -7.55
C GLU A 40 -15.07 -12.01 -6.08
N MET A 41 -14.16 -11.26 -5.44
CA MET A 41 -13.82 -11.51 -4.04
C MET A 41 -14.96 -11.11 -3.08
N ASP A 42 -15.77 -10.11 -3.43
CA ASP A 42 -16.96 -9.77 -2.65
C ASP A 42 -17.94 -10.93 -2.56
N ALA A 43 -18.19 -11.60 -3.68
CA ALA A 43 -19.09 -12.74 -3.72
C ALA A 43 -18.52 -13.92 -2.91
N VAL A 44 -17.20 -14.17 -2.99
CA VAL A 44 -16.51 -15.17 -2.16
C VAL A 44 -16.68 -14.87 -0.68
N VAL A 45 -16.43 -13.63 -0.26
CA VAL A 45 -16.50 -13.21 1.14
C VAL A 45 -17.94 -13.18 1.66
N GLU A 46 -18.93 -12.94 0.80
CA GLU A 46 -20.34 -13.09 1.13
C GLU A 46 -20.70 -14.57 1.34
N GLU A 47 -20.26 -15.47 0.45
CA GLU A 47 -20.47 -16.92 0.58
C GLU A 47 -19.84 -17.47 1.87
N LEU A 48 -18.60 -17.08 2.16
CA LEU A 48 -17.90 -17.47 3.38
C LEU A 48 -18.59 -16.98 4.66
N SER A 49 -19.36 -15.88 4.59
CA SER A 49 -20.09 -15.36 5.75
C SER A 49 -21.28 -16.24 6.17
N THR A 50 -21.71 -17.15 5.30
CA THR A 50 -22.81 -18.10 5.57
C THR A 50 -22.37 -19.37 6.30
N LEU A 51 -21.05 -19.59 6.39
CA LEU A 51 -20.45 -20.76 7.04
C LEU A 51 -20.41 -20.63 8.56
N ALA A 52 -20.16 -21.75 9.26
CA ALA A 52 -19.97 -21.70 10.70
C ALA A 52 -18.69 -20.94 11.07
N PRO A 53 -18.63 -20.30 12.25
CA PRO A 53 -17.46 -19.56 12.69
C PRO A 53 -16.18 -20.40 12.61
N GLY A 54 -15.19 -19.90 11.86
CA GLY A 54 -13.89 -20.55 11.69
C GLY A 54 -13.78 -21.48 10.48
N GLU A 55 -14.86 -21.96 9.87
CA GLU A 55 -14.81 -22.81 8.67
C GLU A 55 -14.22 -22.06 7.47
N GLY A 56 -14.67 -20.83 7.22
CA GLY A 56 -14.09 -20.01 6.15
C GLY A 56 -12.59 -19.77 6.32
N ARG A 57 -12.13 -19.67 7.57
CA ARG A 57 -10.69 -19.55 7.87
C ARG A 57 -9.93 -20.83 7.55
N GLN A 58 -10.49 -21.99 7.85
CA GLN A 58 -9.88 -23.28 7.50
C GLN A 58 -9.71 -23.43 6.00
N PHE A 59 -10.70 -23.04 5.19
CA PHE A 59 -10.57 -23.07 3.73
C PHE A 59 -9.50 -22.11 3.21
N ILE A 60 -9.44 -20.89 3.76
CA ILE A 60 -8.40 -19.91 3.39
C ILE A 60 -7.00 -20.42 3.77
N GLU A 61 -6.81 -20.95 4.99
CA GLU A 61 -5.53 -21.51 5.44
C GLU A 61 -5.14 -22.75 4.63
N ALA A 62 -6.09 -23.64 4.33
CA ALA A 62 -5.85 -24.83 3.51
C ALA A 62 -5.35 -24.47 2.11
N PHE A 63 -5.92 -23.44 1.48
CA PHE A 63 -5.50 -23.04 0.14
C PHE A 63 -4.23 -22.18 0.13
N VAL A 64 -4.14 -21.23 1.05
CA VAL A 64 -3.04 -20.25 1.05
C VAL A 64 -1.78 -20.85 1.67
N ASP A 65 -1.86 -21.77 2.64
CA ASP A 65 -0.68 -22.24 3.39
C ASP A 65 -0.30 -23.70 3.15
N ASN A 66 -1.27 -24.60 3.06
CA ASN A 66 -1.02 -26.05 3.21
C ASN A 66 -1.29 -26.89 1.97
N GLU A 67 -1.93 -26.31 0.94
CA GLU A 67 -2.39 -27.00 -0.28
C GLU A 67 -3.10 -28.34 -0.01
N ASP A 68 -3.99 -28.34 0.99
CA ASP A 68 -4.78 -29.54 1.31
C ASP A 68 -5.92 -29.75 0.29
N GLU A 69 -5.66 -30.58 -0.74
CA GLU A 69 -6.63 -30.94 -1.78
C GLU A 69 -7.92 -31.58 -1.24
N SER A 70 -7.89 -32.18 -0.04
CA SER A 70 -9.11 -32.73 0.56
C SER A 70 -10.03 -31.63 1.05
N VAL A 71 -9.48 -30.64 1.76
CA VAL A 71 -10.22 -29.48 2.26
C VAL A 71 -10.67 -28.57 1.10
N MET A 72 -9.85 -28.42 0.07
CA MET A 72 -10.21 -27.60 -1.10
C MET A 72 -11.40 -28.16 -1.90
N ARG A 73 -11.59 -29.49 -1.92
CA ARG A 73 -12.73 -30.11 -2.62
C ARG A 73 -14.07 -29.81 -1.95
N ASP A 74 -14.06 -29.64 -0.64
CA ASP A 74 -15.23 -29.31 0.16
C ASP A 74 -15.44 -27.79 0.31
N ALA A 75 -14.56 -26.97 -0.27
CA ALA A 75 -14.67 -25.52 -0.23
C ALA A 75 -15.91 -25.02 -0.99
N PRO A 76 -16.48 -23.88 -0.62
CA PRO A 76 -17.59 -23.29 -1.35
C PRO A 76 -17.27 -23.04 -2.84
N PRO A 77 -18.25 -23.18 -3.75
CA PRO A 77 -18.02 -23.10 -5.20
C PRO A 77 -17.33 -21.82 -5.68
N LEU A 78 -17.70 -20.64 -5.14
CA LEU A 78 -17.07 -19.39 -5.57
C LEU A 78 -15.62 -19.30 -5.09
N LEU A 79 -15.32 -19.85 -3.92
CA LEU A 79 -13.96 -19.93 -3.42
C LEU A 79 -13.10 -20.84 -4.30
N GLN A 80 -13.62 -21.99 -4.74
CA GLN A 80 -12.93 -22.89 -5.68
C GLN A 80 -12.68 -22.22 -7.03
N GLU A 81 -13.69 -21.52 -7.58
CA GLU A 81 -13.59 -20.82 -8.86
C GLU A 81 -12.54 -19.70 -8.82
N PHE A 82 -12.61 -18.86 -7.78
CA PHE A 82 -11.63 -17.80 -7.54
C PHE A 82 -10.20 -18.34 -7.53
N PHE A 83 -9.99 -19.40 -6.75
CA PHE A 83 -8.67 -20.00 -6.58
C PHE A 83 -8.11 -20.61 -7.86
N LYS A 84 -8.94 -21.33 -8.61
CA LYS A 84 -8.58 -21.83 -9.93
C LYS A 84 -8.24 -20.68 -10.90
N GLY A 85 -8.92 -19.55 -10.79
CA GLY A 85 -8.68 -18.36 -11.61
C GLY A 85 -7.31 -17.71 -11.37
N ILE A 86 -6.80 -17.74 -10.14
CA ILE A 86 -5.53 -17.08 -9.77
C ILE A 86 -4.31 -18.02 -9.76
N GLU A 87 -4.51 -19.33 -9.93
CA GLU A 87 -3.43 -20.33 -9.95
C GLU A 87 -2.44 -20.10 -11.09
N THR A 88 -2.95 -19.71 -12.27
CA THR A 88 -2.13 -19.46 -13.46
C THR A 88 -1.89 -17.97 -13.61
N PRO A 89 -0.63 -17.50 -13.63
CA PRO A 89 -0.32 -16.11 -13.89
C PRO A 89 -0.85 -15.66 -15.28
N PRO A 90 -1.31 -14.41 -15.44
CA PRO A 90 -1.67 -13.86 -16.74
C PRO A 90 -0.52 -13.93 -17.76
N ASP A 91 -0.84 -13.95 -19.06
CA ASP A 91 0.14 -14.05 -20.15
C ASP A 91 1.22 -12.95 -20.15
N TRP A 92 0.91 -11.78 -19.59
CA TRP A 92 1.85 -10.66 -19.48
C TRP A 92 2.83 -10.79 -18.31
N VAL A 93 2.67 -11.79 -17.44
CA VAL A 93 3.53 -12.04 -16.27
C VAL A 93 4.68 -12.97 -16.64
N ASP A 94 5.89 -12.43 -16.67
CA ASP A 94 7.14 -13.20 -16.70
C ASP A 94 7.83 -13.14 -15.33
N LEU A 95 7.68 -14.20 -14.52
CA LEU A 95 8.30 -14.28 -13.20
C LEU A 95 9.84 -14.24 -13.26
N SER A 96 10.45 -14.64 -14.37
CA SER A 96 11.90 -14.59 -14.54
C SER A 96 12.41 -13.14 -14.71
N ALA A 97 11.56 -12.27 -15.27
CA ALA A 97 11.82 -10.84 -15.44
C ALA A 97 11.80 -10.06 -14.11
N PHE A 98 11.41 -10.66 -12.98
CA PHE A 98 11.40 -9.99 -11.67
C PHE A 98 12.79 -9.90 -11.02
N ARG A 99 13.76 -10.70 -11.49
CA ARG A 99 15.09 -10.81 -10.86
C ARG A 99 15.85 -9.47 -10.79
N PRO A 100 15.88 -8.61 -11.82
CA PRO A 100 16.55 -7.31 -11.74
C PRO A 100 15.97 -6.39 -10.65
N GLY A 101 14.64 -6.29 -10.57
CA GLY A 101 13.90 -5.48 -9.60
C GLY A 101 14.10 -6.00 -8.17
N ILE A 102 14.09 -7.32 -7.98
CA ILE A 102 14.44 -7.96 -6.71
C ILE A 102 15.86 -7.58 -6.29
N ARG A 103 16.86 -7.75 -7.17
CA ARG A 103 18.26 -7.36 -6.85
C ARG A 103 18.37 -5.87 -6.52
N MET A 104 17.66 -5.03 -7.25
CA MET A 104 17.63 -3.59 -7.04
C MET A 104 17.03 -3.23 -5.67
N PHE A 105 15.91 -3.86 -5.29
CA PHE A 105 15.28 -3.67 -3.99
C PHE A 105 16.25 -4.00 -2.85
N HIS A 106 16.90 -5.17 -2.89
CA HIS A 106 17.85 -5.60 -1.87
C HIS A 106 19.09 -4.70 -1.80
N ARG A 107 19.60 -4.23 -2.95
CA ARG A 107 20.71 -3.28 -3.00
C ARG A 107 20.38 -1.93 -2.35
N ASN A 108 19.10 -1.54 -2.35
CA ASN A 108 18.64 -0.23 -1.90
C ASN A 108 17.71 -0.29 -0.68
N SER A 109 17.67 -1.41 0.07
CA SER A 109 16.66 -1.66 1.11
C SER A 109 16.51 -0.52 2.13
N GLN A 110 17.61 0.14 2.48
CA GLN A 110 17.62 1.31 3.35
C GLN A 110 16.84 2.49 2.74
N LEU A 111 17.11 2.83 1.49
CA LEU A 111 16.44 3.93 0.79
C LEU A 111 14.97 3.61 0.51
N VAL A 112 14.65 2.34 0.22
CA VAL A 112 13.26 1.87 0.05
C VAL A 112 12.45 2.22 1.29
N LEU A 113 12.89 1.80 2.48
CA LEU A 113 12.13 2.00 3.72
C LEU A 113 11.94 3.48 4.05
N GLY A 114 12.97 4.30 3.86
CA GLY A 114 12.86 5.74 4.07
C GLY A 114 11.91 6.42 3.09
N ALA A 115 11.95 6.03 1.81
CA ALA A 115 11.03 6.51 0.77
C ALA A 115 9.59 6.04 1.03
N PHE A 116 9.43 4.80 1.49
CA PHE A 116 8.14 4.17 1.75
C PHE A 116 7.43 4.80 2.94
N VAL A 117 8.11 4.90 4.09
CA VAL A 117 7.55 5.51 5.31
C VAL A 117 7.42 7.03 5.19
N GLY A 118 8.41 7.66 4.55
CA GLY A 118 8.43 9.11 4.39
C GLY A 118 7.54 9.63 3.27
N GLY A 119 7.24 8.85 2.24
CA GLY A 119 6.47 9.34 1.07
C GLY A 119 5.27 8.47 0.80
N THR A 120 5.52 7.34 0.15
CA THR A 120 4.49 6.51 -0.47
C THR A 120 3.36 6.07 0.46
N LEU A 121 3.65 5.65 1.69
CA LEU A 121 2.61 5.24 2.62
C LEU A 121 1.67 6.40 2.97
N VAL A 122 2.24 7.58 3.17
CA VAL A 122 1.49 8.80 3.49
C VAL A 122 0.57 9.16 2.33
N GLU A 123 1.09 9.12 1.11
CA GLU A 123 0.31 9.37 -0.12
C GLU A 123 -0.82 8.37 -0.28
N GLY A 124 -0.62 7.07 0.01
CA GLY A 124 -1.69 6.08 -0.06
C GLY A 124 -2.85 6.37 0.90
N PHE A 125 -2.56 6.86 2.11
CA PHE A 125 -3.57 7.20 3.12
C PHE A 125 -4.11 8.62 3.02
N SER A 126 -3.65 9.43 2.06
CA SER A 126 -4.25 10.74 1.81
C SER A 126 -5.62 10.64 1.12
N THR A 127 -5.99 9.44 0.65
CA THR A 127 -7.27 9.14 -0.03
C THR A 127 -8.38 8.77 0.96
N ASN A 128 -9.60 8.66 0.44
CA ASN A 128 -10.77 8.16 1.20
C ASN A 128 -10.61 6.71 1.71
N ILE A 129 -9.59 5.97 1.28
CA ILE A 129 -9.25 4.66 1.87
C ILE A 129 -9.01 4.77 3.39
N SER A 130 -8.53 5.93 3.86
CA SER A 130 -8.27 6.19 5.27
C SER A 130 -9.53 6.10 6.13
N LYS A 131 -10.68 6.55 5.61
CA LYS A 131 -11.98 6.46 6.26
C LYS A 131 -12.37 5.02 6.56
N SER A 132 -12.12 4.09 5.62
CA SER A 132 -12.42 2.66 5.83
C SER A 132 -11.63 2.09 7.01
N PHE A 133 -10.38 2.51 7.18
CA PHE A 133 -9.55 2.06 8.30
C PHE A 133 -9.89 2.77 9.61
N PHE A 134 -10.33 4.02 9.54
CA PHE A 134 -10.74 4.80 10.69
C PHE A 134 -12.04 4.27 11.30
N ILE A 135 -13.08 4.10 10.48
CA ILE A 135 -14.38 3.55 10.91
C ILE A 135 -14.20 2.15 11.50
N THR A 136 -13.35 1.32 10.90
CA THR A 136 -13.07 -0.01 11.44
C THR A 136 -12.19 0.00 12.70
N GLY A 137 -11.89 1.17 13.28
CA GLY A 137 -11.14 1.36 14.53
C GLY A 137 -9.68 0.90 14.47
N ARG A 138 -9.06 0.88 13.28
CA ARG A 138 -7.70 0.35 13.07
C ARG A 138 -6.58 1.39 13.20
N VAL A 139 -6.84 2.55 13.81
CA VAL A 139 -5.95 3.73 13.66
C VAL A 139 -5.08 4.02 14.89
N ARG A 140 -5.64 4.15 16.11
CA ARG A 140 -4.91 4.79 17.22
C ARG A 140 -3.92 3.90 17.98
N GLU A 141 -4.27 2.64 18.23
CA GLU A 141 -3.37 1.66 18.89
C GLU A 141 -2.59 0.80 17.88
N ARG A 142 -2.89 0.93 16.58
CA ARG A 142 -2.47 -0.01 15.53
C ARG A 142 -1.59 0.59 14.44
N GLY A 143 -1.15 1.85 14.54
CA GLY A 143 -0.21 2.47 13.59
C GLY A 143 1.09 1.65 13.41
N VAL A 144 1.65 1.13 14.51
CA VAL A 144 2.80 0.21 14.51
C VAL A 144 2.48 -1.08 13.74
N ARG A 145 1.32 -1.69 14.02
CA ARG A 145 0.87 -2.91 13.33
C ARG A 145 0.68 -2.66 11.83
N ARG A 146 0.05 -1.56 11.44
CA ARG A 146 -0.20 -1.24 10.03
C ARG A 146 1.11 -0.97 9.29
N LEU A 147 2.03 -0.23 9.90
CA LEU A 147 3.36 -0.02 9.36
C LEU A 147 4.10 -1.36 9.17
N ARG A 148 4.05 -2.26 10.16
CA ARG A 148 4.62 -3.61 10.05
C ARG A 148 3.97 -4.43 8.93
N GLN A 149 2.64 -4.44 8.80
CA GLN A 149 1.91 -5.17 7.76
C GLN A 149 2.28 -4.69 6.34
N ASN A 150 2.34 -3.38 6.12
CA ASN A 150 2.72 -2.82 4.82
C ASN A 150 4.19 -3.12 4.50
N ASN A 151 5.09 -2.99 5.48
CA ASN A 151 6.51 -3.33 5.31
C ASN A 151 6.71 -4.82 5.01
N ARG A 152 5.97 -5.71 5.71
CA ARG A 152 6.05 -7.15 5.50
C ARG A 152 5.64 -7.52 4.08
N HIS A 153 4.48 -7.05 3.61
CA HIS A 153 4.03 -7.33 2.24
C HIS A 153 5.05 -6.86 1.20
N MET A 154 5.53 -5.62 1.30
CA MET A 154 6.56 -5.10 0.40
C MET A 154 7.83 -5.96 0.41
N ILE A 155 8.31 -6.41 1.58
CA ILE A 155 9.50 -7.27 1.63
C ILE A 155 9.24 -8.61 0.95
N GLU A 156 8.11 -9.26 1.24
CA GLU A 156 7.81 -10.60 0.74
C GLU A 156 7.64 -10.65 -0.78
N ILE A 157 7.02 -9.65 -1.41
CA ILE A 157 6.92 -9.61 -2.89
C ILE A 157 8.28 -9.44 -3.58
N PHE A 158 9.29 -8.91 -2.87
CA PHE A 158 10.66 -8.79 -3.36
C PHE A 158 11.60 -9.87 -2.80
N MET A 159 11.09 -10.89 -2.12
CA MET A 159 11.90 -12.07 -1.81
C MET A 159 12.10 -12.93 -3.07
N PRO A 160 13.25 -13.60 -3.24
CA PRO A 160 13.42 -14.59 -4.30
C PRO A 160 12.29 -15.62 -4.26
N PHE A 161 11.64 -15.85 -5.41
CA PHE A 161 10.49 -16.75 -5.55
C PHE A 161 9.24 -16.32 -4.76
N GLY A 162 9.25 -15.13 -4.14
CA GLY A 162 8.15 -14.64 -3.30
C GLY A 162 6.84 -14.41 -4.05
N MET A 163 6.90 -14.20 -5.36
CA MET A 163 5.74 -14.04 -6.25
C MET A 163 5.35 -15.32 -7.00
N GLU A 164 6.04 -16.44 -6.77
CA GLU A 164 5.57 -17.73 -7.27
C GLU A 164 4.31 -18.16 -6.49
N ARG A 165 3.54 -19.12 -7.03
CA ARG A 165 2.25 -19.56 -6.47
C ARG A 165 2.33 -19.95 -4.99
N GLU A 166 3.43 -20.54 -4.56
CA GLU A 166 3.68 -20.92 -3.16
C GLU A 166 4.45 -19.86 -2.35
N GLY A 167 4.87 -18.77 -2.98
CA GLY A 167 5.66 -17.72 -2.37
C GLY A 167 4.86 -16.86 -1.38
N ASP A 168 5.52 -16.40 -0.32
CA ASP A 168 4.87 -15.62 0.73
C ASP A 168 4.33 -14.27 0.24
N GLY A 169 4.96 -13.65 -0.74
CA GLY A 169 4.50 -12.40 -1.37
C GLY A 169 3.20 -12.60 -2.16
N TRP A 170 3.09 -13.72 -2.88
CA TRP A 170 1.88 -14.13 -3.57
C TRP A 170 0.74 -14.38 -2.57
N LYS A 171 1.00 -15.21 -1.55
CA LYS A 171 0.05 -15.55 -0.48
C LYS A 171 -0.45 -14.32 0.26
N LEU A 172 0.44 -13.39 0.61
CA LEU A 172 0.08 -12.15 1.27
C LEU A 172 -0.74 -11.22 0.37
N SER A 173 -0.44 -11.15 -0.93
CA SER A 173 -1.23 -10.35 -1.88
C SER A 173 -2.68 -10.84 -1.96
N VAL A 174 -2.89 -12.16 -2.01
CA VAL A 174 -4.22 -12.79 -1.99
C VAL A 174 -4.94 -12.57 -0.65
N ARG A 175 -4.23 -12.70 0.48
CA ARG A 175 -4.79 -12.41 1.81
C ARG A 175 -5.24 -10.95 1.93
N ILE A 176 -4.48 -10.01 1.38
CA ILE A 176 -4.86 -8.59 1.36
C ILE A 176 -6.14 -8.39 0.55
N ARG A 177 -6.30 -9.06 -0.60
CA ARG A 177 -7.54 -9.06 -1.40
C ARG A 177 -8.76 -9.50 -0.58
N LEU A 178 -8.63 -10.63 0.13
CA LEU A 178 -9.65 -11.15 1.05
C LEU A 178 -9.98 -10.16 2.17
N ILE A 179 -8.97 -9.55 2.80
CA ILE A 179 -9.17 -8.52 3.84
C ILE A 179 -9.91 -7.31 3.28
N HIS A 180 -9.57 -6.84 2.09
CA HIS A 180 -10.24 -5.70 1.46
C HIS A 180 -11.72 -5.99 1.20
N ALA A 181 -12.04 -7.14 0.60
CA ALA A 181 -13.42 -7.55 0.38
C ALA A 181 -14.20 -7.73 1.71
N GLN A 182 -13.56 -8.30 2.73
CA GLN A 182 -14.15 -8.41 4.06
C GLN A 182 -14.47 -7.06 4.68
N VAL A 183 -13.57 -6.07 4.57
CA VAL A 183 -13.84 -4.71 5.03
C VAL A 183 -14.98 -4.08 4.22
N ARG A 184 -15.03 -4.31 2.90
CA ARG A 184 -16.13 -3.84 2.05
C ARG A 184 -17.47 -4.44 2.43
N ARG A 185 -17.54 -5.74 2.73
CA ARG A 185 -18.76 -6.40 3.25
C ARG A 185 -19.23 -5.76 4.56
N LEU A 186 -18.32 -5.53 5.50
CA LEU A 186 -18.64 -4.94 6.80
C LEU A 186 -19.14 -3.50 6.67
N LEU A 187 -18.51 -2.70 5.81
CA LEU A 187 -18.89 -1.30 5.61
C LEU A 187 -20.12 -1.11 4.71
N LYS A 188 -20.47 -2.11 3.90
CA LYS A 188 -21.61 -2.05 2.96
C LYS A 188 -22.91 -1.57 3.61
N ASN A 189 -23.20 -2.04 4.82
CA ASN A 189 -24.41 -1.68 5.58
C ASN A 189 -24.11 -0.86 6.84
N SER A 190 -22.89 -0.32 6.97
CA SER A 190 -22.53 0.51 8.12
C SER A 190 -23.21 1.88 8.02
N VAL A 191 -23.77 2.35 9.13
CA VAL A 191 -24.33 3.72 9.22
C VAL A 191 -23.26 4.79 9.18
N ASP A 192 -21.99 4.42 9.42
CA ASP A 192 -20.85 5.33 9.39
C ASP A 192 -20.23 5.46 7.99
N TRP A 193 -20.72 4.72 7.00
CA TRP A 193 -20.24 4.81 5.61
C TRP A 193 -21.25 5.49 4.70
N ASP A 194 -20.88 6.63 4.14
CA ASP A 194 -21.68 7.35 3.16
C ASP A 194 -21.27 6.94 1.73
N HIS A 195 -22.10 6.09 1.10
CA HIS A 195 -21.85 5.60 -0.26
C HIS A 195 -22.08 6.67 -1.34
N GLU A 196 -22.97 7.63 -1.09
CA GLU A 196 -23.24 8.73 -2.04
C GLU A 196 -22.09 9.74 -2.02
N GLU A 197 -21.51 9.98 -0.83
CA GLU A 197 -20.40 10.91 -0.66
C GLU A 197 -19.06 10.29 -1.09
N TRP A 198 -18.76 9.06 -0.66
CA TRP A 198 -17.40 8.48 -0.76
C TRP A 198 -17.26 7.35 -1.80
N GLY A 199 -18.37 6.85 -2.33
CA GLY A 199 -18.38 5.68 -3.20
C GLY A 199 -18.22 4.38 -2.43
N VAL A 200 -17.70 3.35 -3.10
CA VAL A 200 -17.48 2.03 -2.49
C VAL A 200 -16.22 2.08 -1.58
N PRO A 201 -16.26 1.55 -0.35
CA PRO A 201 -15.06 1.47 0.49
C PRO A 201 -13.96 0.68 -0.21
N ILE A 202 -12.68 1.06 -0.06
CA ILE A 202 -11.53 0.36 -0.68
C ILE A 202 -11.82 0.02 -2.16
N SER A 203 -12.25 1.02 -2.91
CA SER A 203 -12.65 0.88 -4.30
C SER A 203 -11.47 0.45 -5.19
N ALA A 204 -11.75 -0.03 -6.40
CA ALA A 204 -10.73 -0.31 -7.40
C ALA A 204 -9.87 0.93 -7.72
N ALA A 205 -10.45 2.13 -7.62
CA ALA A 205 -9.70 3.40 -7.72
C ALA A 205 -8.70 3.57 -6.58
N HIS A 206 -9.10 3.28 -5.33
CA HIS A 206 -8.19 3.34 -4.17
C HIS A 206 -7.04 2.35 -4.27
N VAL A 207 -7.32 1.11 -4.65
CA VAL A 207 -6.29 0.06 -4.78
C VAL A 207 -5.40 0.34 -6.00
N GLY A 208 -5.97 0.81 -7.12
CA GLY A 208 -5.24 1.26 -8.31
C GLY A 208 -4.30 2.45 -8.04
N TYR A 209 -4.79 3.47 -7.34
CA TYR A 209 -3.97 4.58 -6.87
C TYR A 209 -2.86 4.10 -5.94
N SER A 210 -3.20 3.28 -4.94
CA SER A 210 -2.23 2.75 -3.98
C SER A 210 -1.12 1.95 -4.68
N ILE A 211 -1.44 1.09 -5.65
CA ILE A 211 -0.42 0.31 -6.36
C ILE A 211 0.50 1.21 -7.19
N SER A 212 -0.02 2.29 -7.79
CA SER A 212 0.80 3.27 -8.52
C SER A 212 1.73 4.05 -7.58
N ALA A 213 1.28 4.31 -6.35
CA ALA A 213 2.09 4.92 -5.31
C ALA A 213 3.21 3.97 -4.85
N PHE A 214 2.87 2.71 -4.58
CA PHE A 214 3.81 1.66 -4.15
C PHE A 214 4.84 1.29 -5.20
N SER A 215 4.54 1.52 -6.48
CA SER A 215 5.42 1.19 -7.58
C SER A 215 6.20 2.41 -8.09
N ALA A 216 5.63 3.18 -9.02
CA ALA A 216 6.33 4.25 -9.73
C ALA A 216 6.68 5.43 -8.82
N ARG A 217 5.77 5.85 -7.93
CA ARG A 217 6.07 6.96 -7.00
C ARG A 217 7.14 6.56 -5.99
N LEU A 218 7.14 5.32 -5.51
CA LEU A 218 8.22 4.81 -4.65
C LEU A 218 9.58 4.89 -5.35
N LEU A 219 9.68 4.50 -6.63
CA LEU A 219 10.91 4.68 -7.41
C LEU A 219 11.32 6.15 -7.54
N MET A 220 10.37 7.06 -7.76
CA MET A 220 10.65 8.51 -7.76
C MET A 220 11.19 9.00 -6.42
N HIS A 221 10.60 8.56 -5.30
CA HIS A 221 11.05 8.92 -3.96
C HIS A 221 12.45 8.37 -3.67
N MET A 222 12.71 7.11 -4.00
CA MET A 222 14.05 6.52 -3.86
C MET A 222 15.09 7.26 -4.71
N THR A 223 14.74 7.62 -5.95
CA THR A 223 15.59 8.44 -6.84
C THR A 223 15.85 9.82 -6.21
N SER A 224 14.84 10.40 -5.58
CA SER A 224 14.95 11.68 -4.86
C SER A 224 15.89 11.61 -3.66
N LEU A 225 15.95 10.47 -2.97
CA LEU A 225 16.91 10.16 -1.90
C LEU A 225 18.30 9.74 -2.43
N GLY A 226 18.48 9.69 -3.75
CA GLY A 226 19.76 9.48 -4.42
C GLY A 226 20.05 8.05 -4.84
N ALA A 227 19.04 7.18 -4.90
CA ALA A 227 19.13 5.89 -5.56
C ALA A 227 19.31 6.06 -7.08
N LYS A 228 19.83 5.01 -7.73
CA LYS A 228 19.99 4.94 -9.19
C LYS A 228 19.61 3.55 -9.67
N PHE A 229 18.91 3.50 -10.79
CA PHE A 229 18.37 2.29 -11.38
C PHE A 229 18.67 2.28 -12.87
N SER A 230 18.95 1.11 -13.45
CA SER A 230 18.86 0.92 -14.90
C SER A 230 17.38 0.84 -15.33
N GLU A 231 17.11 0.97 -16.63
CA GLU A 231 15.75 0.80 -17.17
C GLU A 231 15.18 -0.57 -16.83
N GLU A 232 15.96 -1.63 -17.07
CA GLU A 232 15.61 -3.03 -16.72
C GLU A 232 15.22 -3.19 -15.24
N GLU A 233 15.91 -2.50 -14.33
CA GLU A 233 15.59 -2.56 -12.90
C GLU A 233 14.28 -1.84 -12.56
N ARG A 234 13.95 -0.77 -13.27
CA ARG A 234 12.68 -0.04 -13.10
C ARG A 234 11.53 -0.88 -13.62
N GLU A 235 11.59 -1.31 -14.87
CA GLU A 235 10.57 -2.18 -15.51
C GLU A 235 10.29 -3.42 -14.64
N SER A 236 11.35 -4.09 -14.19
CA SER A 236 11.25 -5.26 -13.33
C SER A 236 10.59 -4.96 -11.97
N PHE A 237 10.93 -3.83 -11.35
CA PHE A 237 10.31 -3.39 -10.10
C PHE A 237 8.82 -3.06 -10.28
N LEU A 238 8.45 -2.38 -11.37
CA LEU A 238 7.05 -2.12 -11.71
C LEU A 238 6.29 -3.42 -11.98
N ALA A 239 6.92 -4.40 -12.64
CA ALA A 239 6.29 -5.68 -12.97
C ALA A 239 5.93 -6.50 -11.72
N VAL A 240 6.81 -6.53 -10.70
CA VAL A 240 6.53 -7.16 -9.40
C VAL A 240 5.29 -6.55 -8.76
N TRP A 241 5.23 -5.22 -8.66
CA TRP A 241 4.08 -4.53 -8.08
C TRP A 241 2.82 -4.66 -8.93
N ARG A 242 2.94 -4.63 -10.26
CA ARG A 242 1.80 -4.78 -11.16
C ARG A 242 1.16 -6.16 -10.99
N TYR A 243 1.97 -7.20 -10.88
CA TYR A 243 1.48 -8.54 -10.60
C TYR A 243 0.87 -8.65 -9.20
N SER A 244 1.48 -8.05 -8.18
CA SER A 244 0.87 -7.96 -6.84
C SER A 244 -0.48 -7.23 -6.88
N GLY A 245 -0.61 -6.15 -7.65
CA GLY A 245 -1.87 -5.42 -7.86
C GLY A 245 -2.94 -6.27 -8.54
N HIS A 246 -2.57 -7.07 -9.55
CA HIS A 246 -3.46 -8.06 -10.15
C HIS A 246 -3.95 -9.09 -9.12
N LEU A 247 -3.04 -9.66 -8.32
CA LEU A 247 -3.40 -10.60 -7.23
C LEU A 247 -4.25 -9.95 -6.14
N MET A 248 -4.16 -8.63 -5.97
CA MET A 248 -5.01 -7.83 -5.08
C MET A 248 -6.38 -7.47 -5.69
N GLY A 249 -6.69 -7.92 -6.90
CA GLY A 249 -8.00 -7.75 -7.53
C GLY A 249 -8.18 -6.44 -8.30
N ILE A 250 -7.10 -5.72 -8.64
CA ILE A 250 -7.21 -4.51 -9.46
C ILE A 250 -7.60 -4.91 -10.89
N PRO A 251 -8.71 -4.39 -11.43
CA PRO A 251 -9.14 -4.73 -12.79
C PRO A 251 -8.19 -4.15 -13.83
N GLU A 252 -7.97 -4.87 -14.94
CA GLU A 252 -7.05 -4.45 -16.01
C GLU A 252 -7.38 -3.08 -16.61
N THR A 253 -8.65 -2.65 -16.49
CA THR A 253 -9.10 -1.33 -16.94
C THR A 253 -8.40 -0.18 -16.23
N ILE A 254 -7.99 -0.34 -14.97
CA ILE A 254 -7.27 0.68 -14.18
C ILE A 254 -5.86 0.25 -13.76
N LEU A 255 -5.51 -1.03 -13.89
CA LEU A 255 -4.14 -1.49 -13.63
C LEU A 255 -3.18 -0.93 -14.68
N TYR A 256 -2.15 -0.22 -14.20
CA TYR A 256 -1.15 0.39 -15.07
C TYR A 256 -0.36 -0.65 -15.87
N GLN A 257 0.14 -0.25 -17.03
CA GLN A 257 0.92 -1.12 -17.92
C GLN A 257 2.44 -0.93 -17.76
N ASP A 258 2.88 0.31 -17.56
CA ASP A 258 4.28 0.72 -17.45
C ASP A 258 4.45 1.86 -16.43
N GLU A 259 5.68 2.38 -16.29
CA GLU A 259 5.98 3.44 -15.33
C GLU A 259 5.29 4.77 -15.67
N GLU A 260 5.23 5.17 -16.94
CA GLU A 260 4.60 6.42 -17.36
C GLU A 260 3.09 6.39 -17.09
N ASP A 261 2.47 5.25 -17.39
CA ASP A 261 1.06 4.97 -17.12
C ASP A 261 0.74 4.98 -15.62
N ALA A 262 1.61 4.38 -14.79
CA ALA A 262 1.49 4.40 -13.34
C ALA A 262 1.58 5.82 -12.77
N LEU A 263 2.53 6.64 -13.23
CA LEU A 263 2.66 8.02 -12.79
C LEU A 263 1.46 8.87 -13.20
N ARG A 264 0.96 8.70 -14.43
CA ARG A 264 -0.27 9.39 -14.87
C ARG A 264 -1.49 8.95 -14.07
N LEU A 265 -1.61 7.67 -13.74
CA LEU A 265 -2.68 7.19 -12.86
C LEU A 265 -2.59 7.84 -11.47
N PHE A 266 -1.38 7.93 -10.90
CA PHE A 266 -1.17 8.58 -9.62
C PHE A 266 -1.52 10.08 -9.67
N ASP A 267 -1.04 10.81 -10.69
CA ASP A 267 -1.29 12.25 -10.83
C ASP A 267 -2.79 12.54 -11.01
N ILE A 268 -3.47 11.80 -11.89
CA ILE A 268 -4.92 11.94 -12.09
C ILE A 268 -5.70 11.52 -10.84
N GLY A 269 -5.32 10.43 -10.18
CA GLY A 269 -5.95 10.01 -8.94
C GLY A 269 -5.80 11.04 -7.83
N THR A 270 -4.61 11.65 -7.70
CA THR A 270 -4.34 12.73 -6.72
C THR A 270 -5.27 13.92 -6.93
N LEU A 271 -5.57 14.27 -8.19
CA LEU A 271 -6.48 15.36 -8.51
C LEU A 271 -7.94 14.98 -8.28
N CYS A 272 -8.33 13.73 -8.57
CA CYS A 272 -9.70 13.26 -8.37
C CYS A 272 -10.06 13.11 -6.88
N GLU A 273 -9.13 12.64 -6.05
CA GLU A 273 -9.37 12.38 -4.63
C GLU A 273 -9.67 13.68 -3.87
N PRO A 274 -10.61 13.65 -2.90
CA PRO A 274 -10.88 14.81 -2.07
C PRO A 274 -9.68 15.16 -1.19
N GLU A 275 -9.68 16.39 -0.67
CA GLU A 275 -8.64 16.80 0.27
C GLU A 275 -8.61 15.90 1.52
N PRO A 276 -7.42 15.60 2.07
CA PRO A 276 -7.29 14.78 3.27
C PRO A 276 -8.06 15.34 4.47
N GLU A 277 -9.01 14.56 4.99
CA GLU A 277 -9.76 14.90 6.20
C GLU A 277 -9.11 14.34 7.49
N ALA A 278 -9.82 14.45 8.61
CA ALA A 278 -9.32 14.05 9.93
C ALA A 278 -8.81 12.60 9.97
N GLU A 279 -9.44 11.68 9.26
CA GLU A 279 -9.04 10.27 9.22
C GLU A 279 -7.67 10.10 8.56
N ALA A 280 -7.47 10.72 7.40
CA ALA A 280 -6.20 10.73 6.68
C ALA A 280 -5.08 11.38 7.50
N ILE A 281 -5.38 12.53 8.13
CA ILE A 281 -4.44 13.24 9.02
C ILE A 281 -4.01 12.33 10.17
N VAL A 282 -4.96 11.72 10.89
CA VAL A 282 -4.64 10.85 12.04
C VAL A 282 -3.82 9.65 11.57
N MET A 283 -4.15 9.03 10.43
CA MET A 283 -3.39 7.90 9.88
C MET A 283 -1.96 8.28 9.48
N ALA A 284 -1.78 9.37 8.74
CA ALA A 284 -0.46 9.85 8.32
C ALA A 284 0.43 10.13 9.54
N HIS A 285 -0.10 10.83 10.55
CA HIS A 285 0.61 11.08 11.80
C HIS A 285 0.90 9.79 12.57
N ALA A 286 -0.05 8.85 12.62
CA ALA A 286 0.15 7.58 13.30
C ALA A 286 1.32 6.78 12.69
N LEU A 287 1.47 6.78 11.36
CA LEU A 287 2.57 6.09 10.68
C LEU A 287 3.92 6.71 10.98
N VAL A 288 4.03 8.04 10.84
CA VAL A 288 5.28 8.76 11.11
C VAL A 288 5.69 8.64 12.57
N ASN A 289 4.74 8.71 13.50
CA ASN A 289 4.99 8.57 14.94
C ASN A 289 5.22 7.11 15.37
N SER A 290 4.81 6.13 14.56
CA SER A 290 5.06 4.71 14.81
C SER A 290 6.46 4.26 14.38
N ALA A 291 7.09 4.95 13.43
CA ALA A 291 8.40 4.56 12.92
C ALA A 291 9.49 4.45 14.02
N PRO A 292 9.59 5.36 15.02
CA PRO A 292 10.49 5.20 16.16
C PRO A 292 10.18 3.99 17.05
N LEU A 293 8.91 3.66 17.23
CA LEU A 293 8.46 2.55 18.08
C LEU A 293 8.79 1.19 17.46
N VAL A 294 8.58 1.10 16.14
CA VAL A 294 8.90 -0.09 15.35
C VAL A 294 10.39 -0.46 15.48
N ILE A 295 11.28 0.52 15.62
CA ILE A 295 12.72 0.30 15.82
C ILE A 295 13.17 0.21 17.28
N GLY A 296 12.23 0.10 18.23
CA GLY A 296 12.52 -0.10 19.65
C GLY A 296 12.95 1.16 20.42
N ILE A 297 12.80 2.37 19.85
CA ILE A 297 13.06 3.60 20.60
C ILE A 297 11.87 3.89 21.52
N THR A 298 12.06 3.65 22.82
CA THR A 298 11.05 3.88 23.86
C THR A 298 11.18 5.24 24.56
N ASP A 299 12.38 5.85 24.55
CA ASP A 299 12.58 7.17 25.14
C ASP A 299 11.74 8.25 24.44
N SER A 300 11.05 9.09 25.22
CA SER A 300 10.10 10.05 24.68
C SER A 300 10.75 11.23 23.93
N ALA A 301 11.98 11.61 24.29
CA ALA A 301 12.68 12.73 23.68
C ALA A 301 13.29 12.31 22.34
N GLU A 302 13.93 11.14 22.30
CA GLU A 302 14.48 10.56 21.08
C GLU A 302 13.38 10.18 20.08
N ARG A 303 12.24 9.64 20.53
CA ARG A 303 11.05 9.46 19.67
C ARG A 303 10.62 10.76 19.00
N ARG A 304 10.41 11.83 19.79
CA ARG A 304 10.00 13.14 19.27
C ARG A 304 11.01 13.75 18.31
N LYS A 305 12.30 13.50 18.51
CA LYS A 305 13.37 13.97 17.62
C LYS A 305 13.33 13.22 16.29
N LEU A 306 13.20 11.90 16.32
CA LEU A 306 13.11 11.07 15.12
C LEU A 306 11.82 11.34 14.33
N SER A 307 10.66 11.45 14.99
CA SER A 307 9.41 11.78 14.30
C SER A 307 9.48 13.13 13.59
N ARG A 308 10.04 14.18 14.24
CA ARG A 308 10.26 15.48 13.58
C ARG A 308 11.17 15.37 12.36
N TYR A 309 12.19 14.52 12.44
CA TYR A 309 13.08 14.25 11.31
C TYR A 309 12.33 13.55 10.16
N VAL A 310 11.54 12.51 10.45
CA VAL A 310 10.72 11.79 9.46
C VAL A 310 9.68 12.72 8.83
N PHE A 311 9.02 13.59 9.61
CA PHE A 311 8.14 14.62 9.05
C PHE A 311 8.88 15.53 8.09
N GLY A 312 10.09 16.01 8.43
CA GLY A 312 10.90 16.85 7.54
C GLY A 312 11.25 16.17 6.21
N ILE A 313 11.59 14.88 6.24
CA ILE A 313 11.79 14.07 5.03
C ILE A 313 10.48 13.97 4.25
N SER A 314 9.39 13.70 4.95
CA SER A 314 8.09 13.49 4.34
C SER A 314 7.60 14.72 3.59
N ARG A 315 7.69 15.91 4.19
CA ARG A 315 7.41 17.18 3.51
C ARG A 315 8.23 17.37 2.22
N ALA A 316 9.47 16.90 2.22
CA ALA A 316 10.34 17.01 1.06
C ALA A 316 9.99 16.01 -0.06
N LEU A 317 9.40 14.85 0.29
CA LEU A 317 8.99 13.82 -0.66
C LEU A 317 7.60 14.06 -1.24
N ILE A 318 6.60 14.32 -0.39
CA ILE A 318 5.19 14.47 -0.79
C ILE A 318 4.85 15.91 -1.25
N GLY A 319 5.76 16.85 -1.05
CA GLY A 319 5.56 18.26 -1.35
C GLY A 319 4.87 19.05 -0.23
N GLN A 320 4.88 20.37 -0.35
CA GLN A 320 4.36 21.25 0.70
C GLN A 320 2.83 21.22 0.78
N THR A 321 2.13 21.24 -0.36
CA THR A 321 0.66 21.26 -0.40
C THR A 321 0.05 20.09 0.38
N MET A 322 0.46 18.86 0.05
CA MET A 322 -0.06 17.66 0.73
C MET A 322 0.38 17.61 2.20
N ALA A 323 1.61 18.02 2.50
CA ALA A 323 2.06 18.09 3.89
C ALA A 323 1.27 19.09 4.73
N ASP A 324 0.87 20.23 4.14
CA ASP A 324 0.03 21.22 4.80
C ASP A 324 -1.40 20.70 4.98
N GLN A 325 -1.99 20.07 3.97
CA GLN A 325 -3.30 19.38 4.08
C GLN A 325 -3.28 18.31 5.19
N LEU A 326 -2.17 17.58 5.34
CA LEU A 326 -1.98 16.58 6.40
C LEU A 326 -1.60 17.17 7.78
N ASN A 327 -1.61 18.50 7.93
CA ASN A 327 -1.23 19.19 9.17
C ASN A 327 0.15 18.77 9.71
N TYR A 328 1.13 18.58 8.83
CA TYR A 328 2.48 18.27 9.28
C TYR A 328 3.11 19.47 9.98
N PRO A 329 4.02 19.24 10.96
CA PRO A 329 4.74 20.33 11.60
C PRO A 329 5.48 21.18 10.56
N PRO A 330 5.50 22.52 10.70
CA PRO A 330 6.20 23.38 9.76
C PRO A 330 7.69 23.04 9.75
N GLY A 331 8.29 22.99 8.57
CA GLY A 331 9.67 22.59 8.40
C GLY A 331 10.25 23.01 7.06
N ILE A 332 11.58 23.19 7.02
CA ILE A 332 12.29 23.54 5.79
C ILE A 332 12.43 22.26 4.97
N ALA A 333 11.62 22.10 3.93
CA ALA A 333 11.79 21.03 2.94
C ALA A 333 12.89 21.38 1.91
N PHE A 334 13.16 22.67 1.71
CA PHE A 334 14.14 23.15 0.73
C PHE A 334 15.56 22.68 1.09
N GLY A 335 16.24 22.03 0.14
CA GLY A 335 17.61 21.53 0.30
C GLY A 335 17.73 20.18 1.01
N VAL A 336 16.67 19.66 1.64
CA VAL A 336 16.68 18.36 2.33
C VAL A 336 17.03 17.23 1.36
N LEU A 337 16.34 17.12 0.22
CA LEU A 337 16.64 16.10 -0.79
C LEU A 337 18.04 16.27 -1.40
N THR A 338 18.48 17.51 -1.62
CA THR A 338 19.83 17.80 -2.12
C THR A 338 20.90 17.34 -1.14
N TRP A 339 20.67 17.56 0.16
CA TRP A 339 21.52 17.05 1.24
C TRP A 339 21.56 15.53 1.23
N PHE A 340 20.42 14.83 1.11
CA PHE A 340 20.40 13.37 1.00
C PHE A 340 21.16 12.86 -0.22
N ARG A 341 20.97 13.49 -1.39
CA ARG A 341 21.71 13.11 -2.60
C ARG A 341 23.22 13.28 -2.42
N LEU A 342 23.65 14.36 -1.77
CA LEU A 342 25.06 14.59 -1.45
C LEU A 342 25.58 13.56 -0.47
N GLN A 343 24.85 13.31 0.62
CA GLN A 343 25.20 12.31 1.63
C GLN A 343 25.29 10.90 1.03
N SER A 344 24.33 10.50 0.20
CA SER A 344 24.35 9.22 -0.52
C SER A 344 25.54 9.10 -1.48
N ARG A 345 25.97 10.20 -2.12
CA ARG A 345 27.20 10.22 -2.94
C ARG A 345 28.45 10.05 -2.09
N VAL A 346 28.53 10.77 -0.96
CA VAL A 346 29.66 10.68 -0.03
C VAL A 346 29.74 9.28 0.59
N ASN A 347 28.62 8.72 1.05
CA ASN A 347 28.58 7.37 1.63
C ASN A 347 29.02 6.31 0.63
N ARG A 348 28.55 6.33 -0.62
CA ARG A 348 29.02 5.39 -1.65
C ARG A 348 30.52 5.53 -1.95
N ALA A 349 31.04 6.76 -1.94
CA ALA A 349 32.47 6.97 -2.07
C ALA A 349 33.21 6.41 -0.85
N LEU A 350 32.74 6.68 0.36
CA LEU A 350 33.32 6.16 1.60
C LEU A 350 33.25 4.64 1.69
N GLU A 351 32.16 3.99 1.30
CA GLU A 351 32.05 2.52 1.26
C GLU A 351 33.09 1.90 0.32
N LYS A 352 33.38 2.56 -0.80
CA LYS A 352 34.41 2.13 -1.75
C LYS A 352 35.84 2.19 -1.17
N TYR A 353 36.10 3.11 -0.24
CA TYR A 353 37.45 3.38 0.27
C TYR A 353 37.67 3.01 1.75
N LEU A 354 36.62 2.98 2.56
CA LEU A 354 36.58 2.81 4.03
C LEU A 354 35.23 2.15 4.47
N PRO A 355 35.03 0.85 4.22
CA PRO A 355 33.74 0.17 4.40
C PRO A 355 33.21 0.10 5.84
N LYS A 356 33.98 0.49 6.87
CA LYS A 356 33.59 0.41 8.29
C LYS A 356 32.99 1.69 8.89
N SER A 357 32.94 2.81 8.16
CA SER A 357 32.67 4.14 8.76
C SER A 357 31.38 4.84 8.30
N ALA A 358 30.63 4.29 7.35
CA ALA A 358 29.56 5.02 6.66
C ALA A 358 28.18 4.93 7.37
N ASN A 359 28.12 5.03 8.69
CA ASN A 359 26.82 5.02 9.38
C ASN A 359 26.31 6.44 9.60
N SER A 360 25.15 6.72 9.02
CA SER A 360 24.39 7.96 9.25
C SER A 360 23.13 7.70 10.06
N ASN A 361 22.57 8.74 10.70
CA ASN A 361 21.31 8.62 11.44
C ASN A 361 20.16 8.06 10.58
N PHE A 362 20.11 8.40 9.29
CA PHE A 362 19.12 7.85 8.35
C PHE A 362 19.36 6.38 8.04
N SER A 363 20.60 5.99 7.72
CA SER A 363 20.99 4.59 7.47
C SER A 363 20.75 3.70 8.69
N ASN A 364 21.01 4.20 9.89
CA ASN A 364 20.70 3.52 11.15
C ASN A 364 19.18 3.36 11.35
N PHE A 365 18.39 4.43 11.14
CA PHE A 365 16.93 4.38 11.20
C PHE A 365 16.35 3.32 10.26
N THR A 366 16.77 3.33 9.00
CA THR A 366 16.26 2.40 7.98
C THR A 366 16.72 0.96 8.23
N SER A 367 17.94 0.75 8.74
CA SER A 367 18.44 -0.59 9.08
C SER A 367 17.66 -1.19 10.24
N LEU A 368 17.34 -0.39 11.26
CA LEU A 368 16.53 -0.85 12.38
C LEU A 368 15.07 -1.11 11.97
N LEU A 369 14.51 -0.27 11.07
CA LEU A 369 13.18 -0.51 10.50
C LEU A 369 13.16 -1.82 9.71
N GLN A 370 14.23 -2.12 8.98
CA GLN A 370 14.35 -3.39 8.26
C GLN A 370 14.36 -4.58 9.23
N ALA A 371 15.15 -4.51 10.31
CA ALA A 371 15.21 -5.58 11.30
C ALA A 371 13.86 -5.83 11.99
N SER A 372 13.11 -4.77 12.27
CA SER A 372 11.80 -4.87 12.92
C SER A 372 10.68 -5.46 12.04
N ALA A 373 10.88 -5.52 10.71
CA ALA A 373 9.90 -6.09 9.79
C ALA A 373 9.89 -7.64 9.82
N PHE A 374 10.92 -8.25 10.40
CA PHE A 374 11.04 -9.70 10.60
C PHE A 374 10.61 -10.16 12.01
N ASP A 375 10.13 -9.24 12.85
CA ASP A 375 9.52 -9.58 14.13
C ASP A 375 8.07 -10.04 13.90
N GLU A 376 7.86 -11.35 13.90
CA GLU A 376 6.54 -11.98 13.69
C GLU A 376 5.54 -11.67 14.82
N ALA A 377 6.00 -11.21 15.99
CA ALA A 377 5.14 -10.93 17.12
C ALA A 377 4.15 -9.78 16.80
N GLY A 378 2.88 -10.15 16.58
CA GLY A 378 1.76 -9.21 16.42
C GLY A 378 1.37 -8.84 14.97
N ILE A 379 1.95 -9.48 13.95
CA ILE A 379 1.55 -9.30 12.54
C ILE A 379 0.55 -10.40 12.16
N SER A 380 -0.75 -10.13 12.30
CA SER A 380 -1.82 -11.05 11.90
C SER A 380 -2.62 -10.51 10.72
N TYR A 381 -2.91 -11.37 9.74
CA TYR A 381 -3.75 -11.13 8.56
C TYR A 381 -5.12 -11.83 8.67
N ARG A 382 -5.62 -12.06 9.88
CA ARG A 382 -6.98 -12.59 10.09
C ARG A 382 -8.04 -11.63 9.55
N LEU A 383 -9.10 -12.21 8.99
CA LEU A 383 -10.28 -11.47 8.53
C LEU A 383 -11.02 -10.86 9.73
N PRO A 384 -11.40 -9.57 9.69
CA PRO A 384 -12.27 -9.00 10.72
C PRO A 384 -13.67 -9.61 10.65
N ASP A 385 -14.26 -9.84 11.81
CA ASP A 385 -15.61 -10.38 12.00
C ASP A 385 -16.65 -9.28 12.28
N HIS A 386 -16.23 -8.12 12.81
CA HIS A 386 -17.10 -6.98 13.10
C HIS A 386 -16.60 -5.69 12.44
N VAL A 387 -17.52 -4.73 12.26
CA VAL A 387 -17.21 -3.40 11.72
C VAL A 387 -16.18 -2.72 12.62
N TYR A 388 -16.47 -2.63 13.92
CA TYR A 388 -15.59 -2.00 14.87
C TYR A 388 -14.55 -2.98 15.42
N ALA A 389 -13.31 -2.51 15.40
CA ALA A 389 -12.12 -3.21 15.86
C ALA A 389 -12.17 -3.71 17.31
N GLU A 390 -12.98 -3.07 18.15
CA GLU A 390 -13.15 -3.33 19.58
C GLU A 390 -14.20 -4.41 19.88
N GLU A 391 -15.10 -4.64 18.94
CA GLU A 391 -16.08 -5.74 18.98
C GLU A 391 -15.51 -7.00 18.32
N SER A 392 -14.44 -6.83 17.53
CA SER A 392 -13.80 -7.94 16.85
C SER A 392 -13.12 -8.89 17.84
N SER A 393 -13.20 -10.20 17.59
CA SER A 393 -12.50 -11.18 18.42
C SER A 393 -11.00 -10.85 18.57
N GLU A 394 -10.48 -10.93 19.80
CA GLU A 394 -9.05 -10.69 20.07
C GLU A 394 -8.18 -11.66 19.25
N TRP A 395 -7.13 -11.12 18.65
CA TRP A 395 -6.21 -11.85 17.75
C TRP A 395 -5.13 -12.60 18.51
#